data_AF-A0A1Y4KY61-F1
#
_entry.id   AF-A0A1Y4KY61-F1
#
_cell.length_a   1.000
_cell.length_b   1.000
_cell.length_c   1.000
_cell.angle_alpha   90.00
_cell.angle_beta   90.00
_cell.angle_gamma   90.00
#
_symmetry.space_group_name_H-M   'P 1'
#
loop_
_entity.id
_entity.type
_entity.pdbx_description
1 polymer ?
#
loop_
_entity_poly.entity_id
_entity_poly.type
_entity_poly.pdbx_seq_one_letter_code
_entity_poly.pdbx_strand_id
1 'polypeptide(L)'
;MKRITFDGLFCDIAMCKAAHEDCPHGICSQRQTWERLKLLEDVLGDNYDLDRLRQMVQAEQEGSLLIIGLGIKEAVYTPPADSAPVVHARWVPEYHRDRVLLYHCSRCGRKLLRFRDPREATYCFCGARMDLREDDDE
;
A
#
# COMPACT_ATOMS: atom_id res chain seq x y z
N MET A 1 -11.22 23.49 3.51
CA MET A 1 -10.95 24.84 4.07
C MET A 1 -10.07 25.56 3.06
N LYS A 2 -10.37 26.83 2.75
CA LYS A 2 -9.57 27.62 1.80
C LYS A 2 -8.31 28.15 2.50
N ARG A 3 -7.22 28.25 1.75
CA ARG A 3 -5.96 28.87 2.19
C ARG A 3 -6.18 30.24 2.82
N ILE A 4 -5.53 30.48 3.96
CA ILE A 4 -5.59 31.77 4.67
C ILE A 4 -4.23 32.50 4.73
N THR A 5 -3.13 31.83 4.38
CA THR A 5 -1.81 32.48 4.24
C THR A 5 -1.65 33.14 2.86
N PHE A 6 -0.72 34.09 2.77
CA PHE A 6 -0.45 34.88 1.57
C PHE A 6 1.05 34.92 1.24
N ASP A 7 1.37 35.41 0.04
CA ASP A 7 2.75 35.59 -0.41
C ASP A 7 3.32 36.95 -0.02
N GLY A 8 4.57 36.96 0.45
CA GLY A 8 5.26 38.14 0.98
C GLY A 8 5.70 37.98 2.44
N LEU A 9 6.33 39.02 2.98
CA LEU A 9 6.72 39.09 4.38
C LEU A 9 5.49 39.41 5.24
N PHE A 10 5.19 38.53 6.21
CA PHE A 10 4.04 38.70 7.10
C PHE A 10 3.99 40.08 7.76
N CYS A 11 5.13 40.58 8.23
CA CYS A 11 5.20 41.88 8.93
C CYS A 11 4.80 43.06 8.05
N ASP A 12 5.05 42.99 6.74
CA ASP A 12 4.76 44.06 5.79
C ASP A 12 3.26 44.11 5.47
N ILE A 13 2.62 42.95 5.36
CA ILE A 13 1.22 42.83 4.94
C ILE A 13 0.26 42.89 6.14
N ALA A 14 0.64 42.29 7.27
CA ALA A 14 -0.15 42.32 8.50
C ALA A 14 -0.06 43.66 9.24
N MET A 15 0.67 44.65 8.69
CA MET A 15 0.87 45.98 9.26
C MET A 15 1.25 45.90 10.74
N CYS A 16 2.24 45.07 11.06
CA CYS A 16 2.66 44.87 12.45
C CYS A 16 3.08 46.22 13.04
N LYS A 17 2.42 46.68 14.10
CA LYS A 17 2.65 48.00 14.72
C LYS A 17 4.00 48.11 15.45
N ALA A 18 4.71 47.00 15.61
CA ALA A 18 6.09 47.05 16.09
C ALA A 18 6.93 47.63 14.95
N ALA A 19 7.48 48.83 15.14
CA ALA A 19 8.45 49.40 14.23
C ALA A 19 9.50 48.31 13.93
N HIS A 20 9.76 48.08 12.65
CA HIS A 20 10.68 47.07 12.12
C HIS A 20 12.06 47.05 12.84
N GLU A 21 12.39 48.18 13.47
CA GLU A 21 13.65 48.55 14.11
C GLU A 21 13.72 48.12 15.59
N ASP A 22 12.58 48.12 16.30
CA ASP A 22 12.47 47.80 17.74
C ASP A 22 11.93 46.38 17.99
N CYS A 23 11.78 45.55 16.96
CA CYS A 23 11.40 44.15 17.14
C CYS A 23 12.62 43.41 17.69
N PRO A 24 12.72 43.12 19.00
CA PRO A 24 14.00 42.78 19.62
C PRO A 24 14.53 41.41 19.22
N HIS A 25 13.81 40.68 18.37
CA HIS A 25 14.08 39.26 18.17
C HIS A 25 13.69 38.68 16.81
N GLY A 26 12.89 39.31 15.95
CA GLY A 26 12.31 38.53 14.83
C GLY A 26 11.47 37.31 15.30
N ILE A 27 11.14 37.23 16.60
CA ILE A 27 10.36 36.19 17.28
C ILE A 27 8.96 36.76 17.60
N CYS A 28 8.30 37.36 16.62
CA CYS A 28 6.87 37.65 16.78
C CYS A 28 6.14 36.32 16.79
N SER A 29 5.45 35.97 17.89
CA SER A 29 4.71 34.70 17.99
C SER A 29 3.67 34.56 16.88
N GLN A 30 3.03 35.67 16.49
CA GLN A 30 2.09 35.69 15.36
C GLN A 30 2.80 35.40 14.03
N ARG A 31 4.00 35.97 13.81
CA ARG A 31 4.81 35.67 12.63
C ARG A 31 5.22 34.19 12.59
N GLN A 32 5.68 33.64 13.70
CA GLN A 32 6.10 32.23 13.78
C GLN A 32 4.93 31.27 13.57
N THR A 33 3.77 31.58 14.15
CA THR A 33 2.53 30.83 13.90
C THR A 33 2.14 30.92 12.43
N TRP A 34 2.22 32.10 11.83
CA TRP A 34 1.91 32.29 10.42
C TRP A 34 2.89 31.58 9.48
N GLU A 35 4.20 31.65 9.74
CA GLU A 35 5.23 30.95 8.95
C GLU A 35 5.02 29.44 9.02
N ARG A 36 4.75 28.91 10.21
CA ARG A 36 4.43 27.48 10.40
C ARG A 36 3.14 27.10 9.66
N LEU A 37 2.12 27.94 9.73
CA LEU A 37 0.86 27.69 9.03
C LEU A 37 1.05 27.75 7.51
N LYS A 38 1.87 28.69 7.02
CA LYS A 38 2.20 28.81 5.61
C LYS A 38 2.90 27.57 5.11
N LEU A 39 3.89 27.05 5.84
CA LEU A 39 4.54 25.78 5.49
C LEU A 39 3.54 24.61 5.41
N LEU A 40 2.57 24.54 6.31
CA LEU A 40 1.53 23.52 6.27
C LEU A 40 0.61 23.69 5.05
N GLU A 41 0.16 24.91 4.76
CA GLU A 41 -0.69 25.20 3.60
C GLU A 41 0.06 25.03 2.27
N ASP A 42 1.37 25.32 2.22
CA ASP A 42 2.21 25.08 1.04
C ASP A 42 2.35 23.59 0.73
N VAL A 43 2.34 22.73 1.76
CA VAL A 43 2.36 21.27 1.58
C VAL A 43 0.97 20.71 1.25
N LEU A 44 -0.07 21.23 1.88
CA LEU A 44 -1.44 20.71 1.76
C LEU A 44 -2.22 21.29 0.55
N GLY A 45 -1.79 22.43 0.03
CA GLY A 45 -2.41 23.15 -1.08
C GLY A 45 -3.56 24.07 -0.67
N ASP A 46 -4.15 24.76 -1.66
CA ASP A 46 -5.10 25.85 -1.44
C ASP A 46 -6.46 25.43 -0.86
N ASN A 47 -6.77 24.14 -0.92
CA ASN A 47 -8.00 23.56 -0.38
C ASN A 47 -7.74 22.21 0.27
N TYR A 48 -7.70 22.19 1.60
CA TYR A 48 -7.44 21.00 2.40
C TYR A 48 -8.60 20.74 3.37
N ASP A 49 -8.85 19.47 3.68
CA ASP A 49 -9.92 19.05 4.60
C ASP A 49 -9.30 18.50 5.90
N LEU A 50 -9.61 19.15 7.02
CA LEU A 50 -9.10 18.76 8.34
C LEU A 50 -9.67 17.43 8.80
N ASP A 51 -10.90 17.09 8.43
CA ASP A 51 -11.52 15.82 8.84
C ASP A 51 -10.86 14.65 8.13
N ARG A 52 -10.54 14.83 6.85
CA ARG A 52 -9.73 13.86 6.09
C ARG A 52 -8.32 13.71 6.66
N LEU A 53 -7.66 14.80 7.02
CA LEU A 53 -6.31 14.74 7.64
C LEU A 53 -6.34 14.04 9.00
N ARG A 54 -7.37 14.29 9.83
CA ARG A 54 -7.55 13.58 11.10
C ARG A 54 -7.70 12.08 10.90
N GLN A 55 -8.51 11.67 9.93
CA GLN A 55 -8.68 10.24 9.60
C GLN A 55 -7.36 9.60 9.19
N MET A 56 -6.53 10.28 8.39
CA MET A 56 -5.21 9.78 7.98
C MET A 56 -4.26 9.60 9.16
N VAL A 57 -4.16 10.60 10.05
CA VAL A 57 -3.30 10.54 11.25
C VAL A 57 -3.79 9.46 12.22
N GLN A 58 -5.11 9.32 12.37
CA GLN A 58 -5.68 8.29 13.23
C GLN A 58 -5.40 6.89 12.70
N ALA A 59 -5.56 6.67 11.39
CA ALA A 59 -5.19 5.42 10.74
C ALA A 59 -3.69 5.10 10.91
N GLU A 60 -2.81 6.11 10.92
CA GLU A 60 -1.38 5.93 11.20
C GLU A 60 -1.13 5.45 12.64
N GLN A 61 -1.74 6.13 13.60
CA GLN A 61 -1.57 5.87 15.02
C GLN A 61 -2.16 4.51 15.45
N GLU A 62 -3.23 4.07 14.79
CA GLU A 62 -3.86 2.76 15.00
C GLU A 62 -3.12 1.62 14.26
N GLY A 63 -1.99 1.91 13.59
CA GLY A 63 -1.22 0.91 12.85
C GLY A 63 -1.92 0.42 11.57
N SER A 64 -2.86 1.20 11.07
CA SER A 64 -3.70 0.91 9.90
C SER A 64 -3.27 1.72 8.67
N LEU A 65 -1.97 1.94 8.46
CA LEU A 65 -1.50 2.76 7.35
C LEU A 65 -1.21 1.95 6.08
N LEU A 66 -1.96 2.26 5.02
CA LEU A 66 -1.69 1.88 3.63
C LEU A 66 -0.63 2.82 3.04
N ILE A 67 0.56 2.30 2.71
CA ILE A 67 1.54 3.04 1.90
C ILE A 67 1.04 3.06 0.45
N ILE A 68 0.36 4.14 0.06
CA ILE A 68 0.01 4.39 -1.35
C ILE A 68 1.17 5.13 -2.00
N GLY A 69 2.15 4.36 -2.46
CA GLY A 69 3.19 4.83 -3.36
C GLY A 69 3.21 3.94 -4.60
N LEU A 70 2.35 4.27 -5.59
CA LEU A 70 2.40 3.93 -7.03
C LEU A 70 0.99 3.69 -7.60
N GLY A 71 0.29 4.75 -8.00
CA GLY A 71 -0.62 4.76 -9.15
C GLY A 71 -1.66 3.64 -9.35
N ILE A 72 -2.16 2.96 -8.31
CA ILE A 72 -3.20 1.93 -8.46
C ILE A 72 -4.57 2.57 -8.27
N LYS A 73 -5.42 2.52 -9.30
CA LYS A 73 -6.78 3.12 -9.30
C LYS A 73 -7.81 2.34 -8.48
N GLU A 74 -7.48 1.18 -7.95
CA GLU A 74 -8.40 0.37 -7.14
C GLU A 74 -7.67 -0.25 -5.95
N ALA A 75 -8.31 -0.14 -4.77
CA ALA A 75 -7.83 -0.71 -3.52
C ALA A 75 -8.05 -2.23 -3.54
N VAL A 76 -6.99 -2.98 -3.85
CA VAL A 76 -6.96 -4.42 -3.61
C VAL A 76 -6.41 -4.63 -2.20
N TYR A 77 -7.25 -5.13 -1.30
CA TYR A 77 -6.81 -5.66 -0.01
C TYR A 77 -5.81 -6.80 -0.26
N THR A 78 -4.53 -6.55 -0.02
CA THR A 78 -3.51 -7.61 -0.01
C THR A 78 -3.29 -8.02 1.44
N PRO A 79 -3.78 -9.20 1.87
CA PRO A 79 -3.52 -9.70 3.21
C PRO A 79 -1.99 -9.90 3.40
N PRO A 80 -1.48 -9.84 4.65
CA PRO A 80 -0.08 -10.13 4.99
C PRO A 80 0.47 -11.36 4.25
N ALA A 81 1.78 -11.40 3.99
CA ALA A 81 2.43 -12.49 3.21
C ALA A 81 2.09 -13.91 3.72
N ASP A 82 1.78 -14.04 5.02
CA ASP A 82 1.39 -15.30 5.68
C ASP A 82 -0.13 -15.58 5.67
N SER A 83 -0.90 -14.70 5.06
CA SER A 83 -2.38 -14.73 4.96
C SER A 83 -2.89 -14.53 3.54
N ALA A 84 -1.99 -14.52 2.54
CA ALA A 84 -2.39 -14.81 1.18
C ALA A 84 -3.04 -16.20 1.19
N PRO A 85 -4.33 -16.36 0.79
CA PRO A 85 -4.95 -17.66 0.75
C PRO A 85 -4.11 -18.53 -0.18
N VAL A 86 -3.41 -19.51 0.40
CA VAL A 86 -2.66 -20.48 -0.40
C VAL A 86 -3.69 -21.22 -1.23
N VAL A 87 -3.72 -20.94 -2.52
CA VAL A 87 -4.65 -21.62 -3.41
C VAL A 87 -4.15 -23.05 -3.56
N HIS A 88 -4.89 -23.99 -2.99
CA HIS A 88 -4.60 -25.42 -3.12
C HIS A 88 -5.07 -25.94 -4.48
N ALA A 89 -4.30 -26.85 -5.06
CA ALA A 89 -4.61 -27.52 -6.32
C ALA A 89 -4.05 -28.96 -6.31
N ARG A 90 -4.52 -29.82 -7.20
CA ARG A 90 -4.01 -31.19 -7.39
C ARG A 90 -3.39 -31.39 -8.77
N TRP A 91 -2.35 -32.22 -8.85
CA TRP A 91 -1.82 -32.73 -10.12
C TRP A 91 -2.76 -33.80 -10.66
N VAL A 92 -3.37 -33.54 -11.80
CA VAL A 92 -4.30 -34.45 -12.45
C VAL A 92 -3.55 -35.24 -13.54
N PRO A 93 -3.50 -36.58 -13.45
CA PRO A 93 -2.86 -37.40 -14.48
C PRO A 93 -3.68 -37.36 -15.78
N GLU A 94 -2.99 -37.23 -16.90
CA GLU A 94 -3.54 -37.41 -18.24
C GLU A 94 -3.11 -38.79 -18.75
N TYR A 95 -4.08 -39.65 -19.05
CA TYR A 95 -3.84 -41.03 -19.46
C TYR A 95 -3.85 -41.17 -20.97
N HIS A 96 -2.92 -41.97 -21.49
CA HIS A 96 -2.95 -42.43 -22.87
C HIS A 96 -2.69 -43.94 -22.87
N ARG A 97 -3.69 -44.73 -23.31
CA ARG A 97 -3.65 -46.21 -23.30
C ARG A 97 -3.25 -46.76 -21.92
N ASP A 98 -3.96 -46.32 -20.88
CA ASP A 98 -3.78 -46.74 -19.48
C ASP A 98 -2.44 -46.40 -18.83
N ARG A 99 -1.58 -45.62 -19.49
CA ARG A 99 -0.35 -45.08 -18.91
C ARG A 99 -0.49 -43.59 -18.69
N VAL A 100 0.00 -43.11 -17.56
CA VAL A 100 0.09 -41.67 -17.29
C VAL A 100 1.13 -41.07 -18.24
N LEU A 101 0.69 -40.19 -19.13
CA LEU A 101 1.55 -39.51 -20.10
C LEU A 101 2.16 -38.24 -19.50
N LEU A 102 1.35 -37.48 -18.76
CA LEU A 102 1.75 -36.23 -18.13
C LEU A 102 0.78 -35.86 -17.00
N TYR A 103 1.15 -34.86 -16.20
CA TYR A 103 0.26 -34.27 -15.21
C TYR A 103 -0.09 -32.83 -15.60
N HIS A 104 -1.30 -32.39 -15.30
CA HIS A 104 -1.69 -30.99 -15.44
C HIS A 104 -2.23 -30.42 -14.13
N CYS A 105 -2.03 -29.12 -13.93
CA CYS A 105 -2.55 -28.41 -12.77
C CYS A 105 -4.07 -28.26 -12.90
N SER A 106 -4.84 -28.72 -11.90
CA SER A 106 -6.30 -28.54 -11.83
C SER A 106 -6.75 -27.07 -11.76
N ARG A 107 -5.86 -26.14 -11.37
CA ARG A 107 -6.18 -24.71 -11.30
C ARG A 107 -5.96 -23.96 -12.61
N CYS A 108 -4.81 -24.16 -13.26
CA CYS A 108 -4.40 -23.36 -14.43
C CYS A 108 -4.21 -24.18 -15.72
N GLY A 109 -4.36 -25.49 -15.68
CA GLY A 109 -4.18 -26.37 -16.84
C GLY A 109 -2.73 -26.55 -17.30
N ARG A 110 -1.77 -25.91 -16.65
CA ARG A 110 -0.35 -26.01 -17.02
C ARG A 110 0.14 -27.46 -16.89
N LYS A 111 0.76 -27.97 -17.95
CA LYS A 111 1.29 -29.33 -18.02
C LYS A 111 2.69 -29.40 -17.39
N LEU A 112 2.88 -30.37 -16.51
CA LEU A 112 4.17 -30.75 -15.97
C LEU A 112 4.86 -31.62 -17.03
N LEU A 113 5.67 -30.98 -17.88
CA LEU A 113 6.46 -31.67 -18.88
C LEU A 113 7.77 -32.12 -18.23
N ARG A 114 8.14 -33.39 -18.47
CA ARG A 114 9.37 -34.08 -18.04
C ARG A 114 9.30 -34.71 -16.64
N PHE A 115 9.51 -36.03 -16.64
CA PHE A 115 9.80 -37.01 -15.56
C PHE A 115 10.15 -36.47 -14.17
N ARG A 116 9.26 -35.69 -13.57
CA ARG A 116 9.34 -35.27 -12.18
C ARG A 116 8.14 -35.92 -11.51
N ASP A 117 8.41 -36.72 -10.48
CA ASP A 117 7.35 -37.25 -9.63
C ASP A 117 6.47 -36.06 -9.19
N PRO A 118 5.13 -36.13 -9.35
CA PRO A 118 4.23 -35.07 -8.87
C PRO A 118 4.51 -34.65 -7.42
N ARG A 119 5.06 -35.56 -6.60
CA ARG A 119 5.47 -35.29 -5.22
C ARG A 119 6.63 -34.31 -5.09
N GLU A 120 7.54 -34.27 -6.06
CA GLU A 120 8.63 -33.30 -6.10
C GLU A 120 8.16 -31.91 -6.56
N ALA A 121 7.00 -31.83 -7.22
CA ALA A 121 6.41 -30.59 -7.72
C ALA A 121 5.36 -30.03 -6.76
N THR A 122 5.79 -29.62 -5.56
CA THR A 122 4.91 -29.12 -4.48
C THR A 122 4.21 -27.80 -4.80
N TYR A 123 4.64 -27.09 -5.83
CA TYR A 123 4.00 -25.86 -6.31
C TYR A 123 3.89 -25.85 -7.84
N CYS A 124 2.78 -25.31 -8.33
CA CYS A 124 2.66 -24.95 -9.74
C CYS A 124 3.20 -23.53 -9.97
N PHE A 125 3.67 -23.24 -11.18
CA PHE A 125 4.07 -21.88 -11.57
C PHE A 125 2.94 -20.83 -11.51
N CYS A 126 1.67 -21.25 -11.41
CA CYS A 126 0.58 -20.32 -11.15
C CYS A 126 0.48 -19.87 -9.68
N GLY A 127 1.37 -20.35 -8.80
CA GLY A 127 1.37 -20.04 -7.38
C GLY A 127 0.51 -20.98 -6.53
N ALA A 128 -0.21 -21.93 -7.14
CA ALA A 128 -0.99 -22.91 -6.39
C ALA A 128 -0.08 -23.94 -5.69
N ARG A 129 -0.36 -24.23 -4.42
CA ARG A 129 0.28 -25.32 -3.68
C ARG A 129 -0.38 -26.64 -4.06
N MET A 130 0.43 -27.64 -4.36
CA MET A 130 -0.05 -28.92 -4.85
C MET A 130 -0.31 -29.86 -3.68
N ASP A 131 -1.57 -30.27 -3.51
CA ASP A 131 -1.94 -31.32 -2.56
C ASP A 131 -1.34 -32.63 -3.07
N LEU A 132 -0.45 -33.20 -2.26
CA LEU A 132 0.02 -34.56 -2.48
C LEU A 132 -1.21 -35.46 -2.40
N ARG A 133 -1.34 -36.41 -3.34
CA ARG A 133 -2.24 -37.53 -3.08
C ARG A 133 -1.72 -38.17 -1.81
N GLU A 134 -2.52 -38.22 -0.74
CA GLU A 134 -2.35 -39.25 0.26
C GLU A 134 -2.35 -40.54 -0.54
N ASP A 135 -1.24 -41.27 -0.47
CA ASP A 135 -1.22 -42.61 -0.99
C ASP A 135 -2.31 -43.33 -0.20
N ASP A 136 -3.31 -43.86 -0.91
CA ASP A 136 -4.24 -44.81 -0.32
C ASP A 136 -3.37 -45.99 0.13
N ASP A 137 -2.92 -45.95 1.38
CA ASP A 137 -2.30 -47.07 2.09
C ASP A 137 -3.40 -48.14 2.24
N GLU A 138 -3.55 -48.98 1.20
CA GLU A 138 -4.32 -50.23 1.22
C GLU A 138 -3.56 -51.36 0.52
#